data_AF-A0AAG5DBT8-F1
#
_entry.id   AF-A0AAG5DBT8-F1
#
_cell.length_a   1.000
_cell.length_b   1.000
_cell.length_c   1.000
_cell.angle_alpha   90.00
_cell.angle_beta   90.00
_cell.angle_gamma   90.00
#
_symmetry.space_group_name_H-M   'P 1'
#
loop_
_entity.id
_entity.type
_entity.pdbx_description
1 polymer ?
#
loop_
_entity_poly.entity_id
_entity_poly.type
_entity_poly.pdbx_seq_one_letter_code
_entity_poly.pdbx_strand_id
1 'polypeptide(L)'
;MRLTFRPFSNTGVMLDFSFTLFLSVLLGLGLIWLAGRYFLKEDVVYIPDNCRRHAWKSVTLLSRACVCSVCDTSMSSNGHFCESCGVCSDNGCVRKADEKFPCKQLRIRTRADDGSTSRHLWVKGNLPLGAECSVCGEDIDQTSELGLFGQRCAWCQRMAHDKCFSEVSSTLCDFGPFKEMIFPPKCILASRSKVAPKVHLTGIIPPEWKAHWRPLIVVANSKSGSSGADQVVALMRGILHPLQVFELGQHGPHEALQWAIHAAPTRCRILVAGGDGTVGWVLNTILQMKVEPHPEVAILPMGTGNDLSRVLGWGAESPDEFDPIDYLTRIASAETVQLDRWLAAITTHSSLARFHVPGFNAARHFYVYNYLSVGVDALVTLNFHKARESSFYFYSSRFVNKLLYLCFGTQQVMQQDCVELEKNLELYLDGVRIELPQLQSVVVLNIDSWGAGVKLWEMSKNSPTHSIMKEIHSISDGILEVFGVVSSFHIAQLQVGLSKPVRLGQAKSVRIVLKRTLPMQADGEPWMQSPCDINIQHYGQATMLKNVKNYVL
;
A
#
# COMPACT_ATOMS: atom_id res chain seq x y z
N MET A 1 55.15 -10.28 -75.54
CA MET A 1 54.69 -10.64 -74.17
C MET A 1 54.32 -9.32 -73.47
N ARG A 2 53.05 -9.18 -73.07
CA ARG A 2 52.38 -7.90 -72.70
C ARG A 2 52.87 -7.37 -71.34
N LEU A 3 53.18 -6.08 -71.27
CA LEU A 3 53.18 -5.28 -70.03
C LEU A 3 51.77 -4.73 -69.81
N THR A 4 51.16 -5.07 -68.67
CA THR A 4 49.85 -4.59 -68.24
C THR A 4 50.00 -3.44 -67.25
N PHE A 5 49.47 -2.27 -67.58
CA PHE A 5 49.11 -1.22 -66.63
C PHE A 5 47.81 -1.62 -65.90
N ARG A 6 47.77 -1.48 -64.56
CA ARG A 6 46.53 -1.43 -63.79
C ARG A 6 46.32 0.00 -63.26
N PRO A 7 45.14 0.61 -63.41
CA PRO A 7 44.76 1.79 -62.66
C PRO A 7 44.07 1.42 -61.35
N PHE A 8 44.31 2.26 -60.34
CA PHE A 8 43.53 2.35 -59.10
C PHE A 8 42.12 2.90 -59.40
N SER A 9 41.08 2.31 -58.79
CA SER A 9 39.82 2.99 -58.54
C SER A 9 39.47 2.88 -57.05
N ASN A 10 39.34 4.04 -56.41
CA ASN A 10 39.19 4.21 -54.97
C ASN A 10 37.83 4.89 -54.71
N THR A 11 36.74 4.12 -54.69
CA THR A 11 35.37 4.66 -54.50
C THR A 11 34.50 3.86 -53.52
N GLY A 12 35.07 2.91 -52.78
CA GLY A 12 34.31 2.06 -51.85
C GLY A 12 34.29 2.52 -50.38
N VAL A 13 35.23 3.36 -49.94
CA VAL A 13 35.49 3.55 -48.50
C VAL A 13 34.80 4.77 -47.89
N MET A 14 34.39 5.77 -48.69
CA MET A 14 33.73 6.98 -48.15
C MET A 14 32.25 6.81 -47.81
N LEU A 15 31.52 5.88 -48.45
CA LEU A 15 30.09 5.72 -48.20
C LEU A 15 29.79 4.99 -46.87
N ASP A 16 30.58 4.00 -46.49
CA ASP A 16 30.37 3.22 -45.26
C ASP A 16 30.59 4.05 -43.98
N PHE A 17 31.52 5.01 -44.03
CA PHE A 17 31.80 5.90 -42.89
C PHE A 17 30.64 6.89 -42.65
N SER A 18 29.95 7.33 -43.71
CA SER A 18 28.79 8.21 -43.60
C SER A 18 27.56 7.49 -43.05
N PHE A 19 27.37 6.20 -43.38
CA PHE A 19 26.22 5.42 -42.93
C PHE A 19 26.34 5.01 -41.45
N THR A 20 27.53 4.63 -41.01
CA THR A 20 27.81 4.29 -39.60
C THR A 20 27.72 5.52 -38.69
N LEU A 21 28.19 6.68 -39.13
CA LEU A 21 28.01 7.95 -38.41
C LEU A 21 26.52 8.34 -38.33
N PHE A 22 25.77 8.17 -39.41
CA PHE A 22 24.33 8.44 -39.43
C PHE A 22 23.55 7.55 -38.46
N LEU A 23 23.85 6.24 -38.44
CA LEU A 23 23.19 5.29 -37.55
C LEU A 23 23.53 5.54 -36.06
N SER A 24 24.77 5.93 -35.76
CA SER A 24 25.20 6.27 -34.40
C SER A 24 24.60 7.59 -33.90
N VAL A 25 24.42 8.60 -34.75
CA VAL A 25 23.68 9.81 -34.41
C VAL A 25 22.19 9.52 -34.18
N LEU A 26 21.55 8.67 -35.01
CA LEU A 26 20.17 8.24 -34.79
C LEU A 26 19.99 7.45 -33.49
N LEU A 27 20.92 6.55 -33.17
CA LEU A 27 20.95 5.86 -31.88
C LEU A 27 21.14 6.83 -30.72
N GLY A 28 22.06 7.79 -30.84
CA GLY A 28 22.30 8.82 -29.84
C GLY A 28 21.07 9.69 -29.59
N LEU A 29 20.42 10.17 -30.65
CA LEU A 29 19.17 10.95 -30.56
C LEU A 29 18.01 10.09 -30.04
N GLY A 30 17.93 8.81 -30.42
CA GLY A 30 16.95 7.86 -29.91
C GLY A 30 17.13 7.60 -28.41
N LEU A 31 18.38 7.46 -27.94
CA LEU A 31 18.71 7.31 -26.53
C LEU A 31 18.46 8.60 -25.75
N ILE A 32 18.77 9.78 -26.31
CA ILE A 32 18.45 11.09 -25.70
C ILE A 32 16.94 11.30 -25.66
N TRP A 33 16.18 10.86 -26.67
CA TRP A 33 14.73 10.94 -26.69
C TRP A 33 14.09 9.93 -25.72
N LEU A 34 14.62 8.72 -25.60
CA LEU A 34 14.20 7.73 -24.60
C LEU A 34 14.56 8.18 -23.19
N ALA A 35 15.77 8.69 -22.98
CA ALA A 35 16.20 9.29 -21.71
C ALA A 35 15.36 10.53 -21.41
N GLY A 36 15.11 11.39 -22.39
CA GLY A 36 14.22 12.54 -22.29
C GLY A 36 12.82 12.12 -21.89
N ARG A 37 12.22 11.11 -22.52
CA ARG A 37 10.91 10.55 -22.11
C ARG A 37 10.93 9.88 -20.74
N TYR A 38 12.06 9.32 -20.33
CA TYR A 38 12.22 8.64 -19.06
C TYR A 38 12.40 9.64 -17.91
N PHE A 39 13.22 10.68 -18.11
CA PHE A 39 13.48 11.77 -17.16
C PHE A 39 12.38 12.84 -17.16
N LEU A 40 11.69 13.03 -18.29
CA LEU A 40 10.47 13.85 -18.43
C LEU A 40 9.21 12.98 -18.34
N LYS A 41 9.27 11.83 -17.66
CA LYS A 41 8.05 11.14 -17.26
C LYS A 41 7.44 11.98 -16.13
N GLU A 42 6.78 13.05 -16.55
CA GLU A 42 6.24 14.07 -15.67
C GLU A 42 5.19 13.46 -14.73
N ASP A 43 5.14 14.02 -13.53
CA ASP A 43 4.21 13.70 -12.45
C ASP A 43 2.76 14.08 -12.81
N VAL A 44 2.20 13.40 -13.81
CA VAL A 44 0.91 13.73 -14.41
C VAL A 44 -0.08 12.59 -14.16
N VAL A 45 -1.12 12.87 -13.34
CA VAL A 45 -2.26 11.97 -13.19
C VAL A 45 -3.18 12.07 -14.42
N TYR A 46 -3.17 11.06 -15.28
CA TYR A 46 -4.10 11.01 -16.41
C TYR A 46 -5.53 10.68 -15.97
N ILE A 47 -6.50 11.42 -16.50
CA ILE A 47 -7.92 11.15 -16.29
C ILE A 47 -8.52 10.52 -17.55
N PRO A 48 -9.23 9.38 -17.44
CA PRO A 48 -9.89 8.75 -18.57
C PRO A 48 -10.84 9.71 -19.30
N ASP A 49 -10.67 9.84 -20.62
CA ASP A 49 -11.52 10.70 -21.47
C ASP A 49 -12.95 10.14 -21.66
N ASN A 50 -13.13 8.82 -21.49
CA ASN A 50 -14.40 8.12 -21.72
C ASN A 50 -15.27 8.05 -20.44
N CYS A 51 -15.73 9.20 -19.94
CA CYS A 51 -16.48 9.32 -18.67
C CYS A 51 -17.92 8.73 -18.68
N ARG A 52 -18.30 7.88 -19.64
CA ARG A 52 -19.69 7.38 -19.80
C ARG A 52 -19.85 5.86 -19.78
N ARG A 53 -18.77 5.07 -19.71
CA ARG A 53 -18.89 3.61 -19.70
C ARG A 53 -18.82 3.09 -18.27
N HIS A 54 -19.60 2.06 -17.99
CA HIS A 54 -19.51 1.34 -16.73
C HIS A 54 -18.18 0.61 -16.64
N ALA A 55 -17.58 0.63 -15.46
CA ALA A 55 -16.41 -0.18 -15.14
C ALA A 55 -16.88 -1.58 -14.69
N TRP A 56 -17.05 -2.49 -15.65
CA TRP A 56 -17.57 -3.84 -15.40
C TRP A 56 -16.54 -4.76 -14.73
N LYS A 57 -16.96 -5.43 -13.65
CA LYS A 57 -16.22 -6.48 -12.93
C LYS A 57 -17.11 -7.72 -12.78
N SER A 58 -16.49 -8.88 -12.53
CA SER A 58 -17.22 -10.12 -12.29
C SER A 58 -18.05 -10.03 -11.01
N VAL A 59 -19.30 -10.51 -11.03
CA VAL A 59 -20.16 -10.59 -9.83
C VAL A 59 -19.60 -11.49 -8.74
N THR A 60 -18.61 -12.34 -9.05
CA THR A 60 -17.90 -13.16 -8.06
C THR A 60 -17.12 -12.35 -7.02
N LEU A 61 -16.91 -11.04 -7.24
CA LEU A 61 -16.33 -10.16 -6.22
C LEU A 61 -17.38 -9.68 -5.20
N LEU A 62 -18.67 -9.86 -5.48
CA LEU A 62 -19.74 -9.60 -4.52
C LEU A 62 -19.90 -10.81 -3.60
N SER A 63 -20.14 -10.59 -2.32
CA SER A 63 -20.46 -11.65 -1.36
C SER A 63 -21.88 -12.22 -1.53
N ARG A 64 -22.64 -11.68 -2.49
CA ARG A 64 -24.05 -12.01 -2.71
C ARG A 64 -24.39 -12.09 -4.20
N ALA A 65 -25.39 -12.90 -4.51
CA ALA A 65 -26.00 -12.92 -5.84
C ALA A 65 -26.72 -11.60 -6.14
N CYS A 66 -26.88 -11.30 -7.42
CA CYS A 66 -27.54 -10.10 -7.90
C CYS A 66 -28.41 -10.41 -9.13
N VAL A 67 -29.30 -9.50 -9.47
CA VAL A 67 -30.21 -9.60 -10.59
C VAL A 67 -29.79 -8.61 -11.68
N CYS A 68 -29.86 -9.04 -12.94
CA CYS A 68 -29.56 -8.18 -14.07
C CYS A 68 -30.54 -6.99 -14.10
N SER A 69 -30.02 -5.77 -14.09
CA SER A 69 -30.82 -4.54 -14.13
C SER A 69 -31.59 -4.32 -15.45
N VAL A 70 -31.38 -5.18 -16.45
CA VAL A 70 -32.01 -5.07 -17.78
C VAL A 70 -33.10 -6.13 -18.00
N CYS A 71 -32.83 -7.38 -17.66
CA CYS A 71 -33.67 -8.54 -18.01
C CYS A 71 -34.15 -9.35 -16.80
N ASP A 72 -33.80 -8.90 -15.58
CA ASP A 72 -34.20 -9.49 -14.30
C ASP A 72 -33.72 -10.93 -14.07
N THR A 73 -32.76 -11.40 -14.86
CA THR A 73 -32.11 -12.71 -14.67
C THR A 73 -31.24 -12.71 -13.42
N SER A 74 -31.40 -13.72 -12.55
CA SER A 74 -30.58 -13.92 -11.36
C SER A 74 -29.18 -14.42 -11.72
N MET A 75 -28.16 -13.87 -11.06
CA MET A 75 -26.74 -14.09 -11.32
C MET A 75 -26.00 -14.29 -10.00
N SER A 76 -25.48 -15.50 -9.80
CA SER A 76 -24.67 -15.85 -8.63
C SER A 76 -23.17 -15.94 -8.95
N SER A 77 -22.81 -16.35 -10.17
CA SER A 77 -21.41 -16.52 -10.59
C SER A 77 -21.13 -16.03 -12.02
N ASN A 78 -22.14 -16.02 -12.89
CA ASN A 78 -22.03 -15.59 -14.27
C ASN A 78 -22.74 -14.25 -14.46
N GLY A 79 -21.96 -13.18 -14.56
CA GLY A 79 -22.46 -11.84 -14.79
C GLY A 79 -21.44 -10.76 -14.42
N HIS A 80 -21.85 -9.52 -14.60
CA HIS A 80 -21.03 -8.35 -14.33
C HIS A 80 -21.76 -7.35 -13.44
N PHE A 81 -21.01 -6.66 -12.60
CA PHE A 81 -21.49 -5.44 -11.95
C PHE A 81 -20.55 -4.28 -12.25
N CYS A 82 -21.08 -3.06 -12.27
CA CYS A 82 -20.26 -1.88 -12.38
C CYS A 82 -19.68 -1.53 -11.01
N GLU A 83 -18.35 -1.53 -10.88
CA GLU A 83 -17.68 -1.17 -9.61
C GLU A 83 -17.87 0.29 -9.19
N SER A 84 -18.36 1.16 -10.09
CA SER A 84 -18.59 2.58 -9.78
C SER A 84 -20.00 2.86 -9.30
N CYS A 85 -21.04 2.38 -9.99
CA CYS A 85 -22.44 2.66 -9.65
C CYS A 85 -23.20 1.46 -9.07
N GLY A 86 -22.71 0.24 -9.25
CA GLY A 86 -23.36 -1.00 -8.78
C GLY A 86 -24.48 -1.53 -9.68
N VAL A 87 -24.67 -0.97 -10.89
CA VAL A 87 -25.56 -1.58 -11.90
C VAL A 87 -25.06 -3.00 -12.20
N CYS A 88 -25.97 -3.96 -12.29
CA CYS A 88 -25.66 -5.36 -12.57
C CYS A 88 -26.17 -5.76 -13.96
N SER A 89 -25.42 -6.57 -14.69
CA SER A 89 -25.74 -7.02 -16.03
C SER A 89 -25.32 -8.46 -16.25
N ASP A 90 -26.17 -9.25 -16.91
CA ASP A 90 -25.73 -10.51 -17.48
C ASP A 90 -24.76 -10.26 -18.66
N ASN A 91 -24.15 -11.33 -19.17
CA ASN A 91 -23.19 -11.26 -20.28
C ASN A 91 -23.81 -10.72 -21.58
N GLY A 92 -25.11 -10.94 -21.82
CA GLY A 92 -25.82 -10.51 -23.02
C GLY A 92 -26.32 -9.06 -22.97
N CYS A 93 -26.44 -8.50 -21.77
CA CYS A 93 -27.05 -7.20 -21.52
C CYS A 93 -26.05 -6.08 -21.28
N VAL A 94 -24.73 -6.36 -21.24
CA VAL A 94 -23.69 -5.36 -20.91
C VAL A 94 -23.81 -4.10 -21.76
N ARG A 95 -23.94 -4.27 -23.09
CA ARG A 95 -24.10 -3.14 -24.02
C ARG A 95 -25.40 -2.37 -23.79
N LYS A 96 -26.50 -3.08 -23.56
CA LYS A 96 -27.80 -2.46 -23.25
C LYS A 96 -27.75 -1.68 -21.94
N ALA A 97 -27.01 -2.18 -20.95
CA ALA A 97 -26.82 -1.50 -19.67
C ALA A 97 -25.96 -0.23 -19.80
N ASP A 98 -24.89 -0.27 -20.61
CA ASP A 98 -24.09 0.93 -20.96
C ASP A 98 -24.91 2.03 -21.64
N GLU A 99 -25.90 1.67 -22.44
CA GLU A 99 -26.79 2.62 -23.13
C GLU A 99 -27.93 3.13 -22.22
N LYS A 100 -28.50 2.24 -21.41
CA LYS A 100 -29.72 2.52 -20.62
C LYS A 100 -29.42 3.25 -19.30
N PHE A 101 -28.31 2.93 -18.64
CA PHE A 101 -28.05 3.40 -17.27
C PHE A 101 -26.84 4.34 -17.21
N PRO A 102 -26.97 5.52 -16.57
CA PRO A 102 -25.83 6.39 -16.32
C PRO A 102 -24.88 5.79 -15.27
N CYS A 103 -23.59 6.14 -15.36
CA CYS A 103 -22.57 5.81 -14.36
C CYS A 103 -22.12 7.06 -13.58
N LYS A 104 -21.29 6.87 -12.54
CA LYS A 104 -20.71 7.97 -11.76
C LYS A 104 -19.96 8.94 -12.67
N GLN A 105 -20.30 10.22 -12.56
CA GLN A 105 -19.55 11.29 -13.21
C GLN A 105 -18.17 11.42 -12.57
N LEU A 106 -17.11 11.42 -13.38
CA LEU A 106 -15.72 11.47 -12.90
C LEU A 106 -15.17 12.91 -12.73
N ARG A 107 -15.75 13.89 -13.43
CA ARG A 107 -15.35 15.30 -13.42
C ARG A 107 -16.40 16.19 -14.07
N ILE A 108 -16.30 17.50 -13.85
CA ILE A 108 -16.98 18.52 -14.66
C ILE A 108 -16.19 18.82 -15.95
N ARG A 109 -16.89 19.11 -17.06
CA ARG A 109 -16.27 19.33 -18.38
C ARG A 109 -15.89 20.79 -18.62
N THR A 110 -16.64 21.74 -18.06
CA THR A 110 -16.34 23.18 -18.12
C THR A 110 -16.70 23.86 -16.80
N ARG A 111 -16.06 24.99 -16.46
CA ARG A 111 -16.45 25.85 -15.32
C ARG A 111 -17.79 26.59 -15.55
N ALA A 112 -18.31 26.54 -16.77
CA ALA A 112 -19.56 27.19 -17.19
C ALA A 112 -20.78 26.24 -17.17
N ASP A 113 -20.56 24.93 -17.07
CA ASP A 113 -21.61 24.02 -16.60
C ASP A 113 -21.90 24.41 -15.15
N ASP A 114 -23.14 24.82 -14.87
CA ASP A 114 -23.65 25.38 -13.62
C ASP A 114 -23.61 24.45 -12.38
N GLY A 115 -22.67 23.50 -12.34
CA GLY A 115 -22.46 22.37 -11.41
C GLY A 115 -22.30 22.70 -9.93
N SER A 116 -22.84 23.83 -9.50
CA SER A 116 -23.14 24.24 -8.12
C SER A 116 -23.91 23.18 -7.33
N THR A 117 -24.76 22.37 -7.98
CA THR A 117 -25.61 21.38 -7.30
C THR A 117 -25.22 19.94 -7.63
N SER A 118 -24.92 19.14 -6.62
CA SER A 118 -24.67 17.70 -6.78
C SER A 118 -25.97 16.92 -6.85
N ARG A 119 -26.18 16.15 -7.92
CA ARG A 119 -27.39 15.33 -8.12
C ARG A 119 -27.15 13.90 -7.67
N HIS A 120 -28.21 13.25 -7.19
CA HIS A 120 -28.18 11.82 -6.89
C HIS A 120 -27.98 11.00 -8.17
N LEU A 121 -27.34 9.83 -8.03
CA LEU A 121 -27.28 8.82 -9.08
C LEU A 121 -28.03 7.58 -8.58
N TRP A 122 -29.32 7.50 -8.90
CA TRP A 122 -30.20 6.42 -8.45
C TRP A 122 -30.03 5.16 -9.30
N VAL A 123 -29.89 4.03 -8.63
CA VAL A 123 -29.82 2.69 -9.20
C VAL A 123 -30.91 1.85 -8.57
N LYS A 124 -31.75 1.23 -9.40
CA LYS A 124 -32.87 0.41 -8.95
C LYS A 124 -32.41 -0.98 -8.55
N GLY A 125 -32.89 -1.49 -7.42
CA GLY A 125 -32.71 -2.87 -7.03
C GLY A 125 -31.33 -3.26 -6.52
N ASN A 126 -31.13 -4.58 -6.35
CA ASN A 126 -29.90 -5.17 -5.84
C ASN A 126 -29.45 -4.55 -4.50
N LEU A 127 -30.40 -4.23 -3.63
CA LEU A 127 -30.15 -3.62 -2.33
C LEU A 127 -29.61 -4.67 -1.35
N PRO A 128 -28.72 -4.29 -0.41
CA PRO A 128 -28.21 -5.22 0.61
C PRO A 128 -29.36 -5.78 1.48
N LEU A 129 -29.10 -6.93 2.12
CA LEU A 129 -30.03 -7.47 3.12
C LEU A 129 -30.16 -6.49 4.30
N GLY A 130 -31.36 -6.33 4.84
CA GLY A 130 -31.65 -5.33 5.87
C GLY A 130 -31.53 -3.88 5.39
N ALA A 131 -31.73 -3.64 4.09
CA ALA A 131 -31.74 -2.28 3.55
C ALA A 131 -32.92 -1.47 4.13
N GLU A 132 -32.60 -0.46 4.94
CA GLU A 132 -33.60 0.43 5.54
C GLU A 132 -33.94 1.61 4.62
N CYS A 133 -35.22 1.99 4.56
CA CYS A 133 -35.65 3.17 3.81
C CYS A 133 -35.35 4.46 4.56
N SER A 134 -34.57 5.34 3.93
CA SER A 134 -34.22 6.68 4.46
C SER A 134 -35.39 7.66 4.63
N VAL A 135 -36.61 7.28 4.25
CA VAL A 135 -37.82 8.10 4.36
C VAL A 135 -38.68 7.65 5.54
N CYS A 136 -39.05 6.37 5.58
CA CYS A 136 -39.95 5.84 6.61
C CYS A 136 -39.26 5.03 7.72
N GLY A 137 -37.98 4.67 7.56
CA GLY A 137 -37.23 3.86 8.54
C GLY A 137 -37.55 2.36 8.53
N GLU A 138 -38.41 1.91 7.61
CA GLU A 138 -38.80 0.50 7.50
C GLU A 138 -37.90 -0.24 6.50
N ASP A 139 -37.77 -1.56 6.69
CA ASP A 139 -37.05 -2.45 5.77
C ASP A 139 -37.62 -2.39 4.34
N ILE A 140 -36.74 -2.29 3.36
CA ILE A 140 -37.08 -2.24 1.93
C ILE A 140 -37.46 -3.60 1.38
N ASP A 141 -36.80 -4.65 1.85
CA ASP A 141 -37.11 -6.04 1.51
C ASP A 141 -37.81 -6.73 2.68
N GLN A 142 -39.10 -7.02 2.52
CA GLN A 142 -39.87 -7.79 3.51
C GLN A 142 -39.84 -9.30 3.23
N THR A 143 -39.39 -9.72 2.05
CA THR A 143 -39.50 -11.11 1.56
C THR A 143 -38.16 -11.83 1.50
N SER A 144 -37.03 -11.14 1.73
CA SER A 144 -35.66 -11.68 1.61
C SER A 144 -35.36 -12.23 0.20
N GLU A 145 -36.08 -11.75 -0.81
CA GLU A 145 -35.95 -12.21 -2.19
C GLU A 145 -35.02 -11.28 -2.97
N LEU A 146 -34.18 -11.84 -3.84
CA LEU A 146 -33.35 -11.02 -4.73
C LEU A 146 -34.22 -10.39 -5.80
N GLY A 147 -34.13 -9.07 -5.96
CA GLY A 147 -34.96 -8.40 -6.96
C GLY A 147 -34.58 -6.95 -7.26
N LEU A 148 -35.34 -6.39 -8.21
CA LEU A 148 -35.26 -4.99 -8.59
C LEU A 148 -36.32 -4.15 -7.89
N PHE A 149 -36.34 -4.17 -6.55
CA PHE A 149 -37.21 -3.31 -5.75
C PHE A 149 -36.40 -2.22 -5.05
N GLY A 150 -37.02 -1.05 -4.90
CA GLY A 150 -36.41 0.11 -4.27
C GLY A 150 -35.25 0.72 -5.07
N GLN A 151 -34.72 1.82 -4.56
CA GLN A 151 -33.74 2.68 -5.21
C GLN A 151 -32.59 2.96 -4.25
N ARG A 152 -31.35 2.91 -4.74
CA ARG A 152 -30.14 3.31 -4.00
C ARG A 152 -29.38 4.39 -4.75
N CYS A 153 -28.96 5.44 -4.05
CA CYS A 153 -28.06 6.43 -4.63
C CYS A 153 -26.61 5.94 -4.57
N ALA A 154 -25.93 5.87 -5.71
CA ALA A 154 -24.53 5.45 -5.80
C ALA A 154 -23.52 6.42 -5.14
N TRP A 155 -23.94 7.64 -4.78
CA TRP A 155 -23.11 8.61 -4.07
C TRP A 155 -23.38 8.58 -2.57
N CYS A 156 -24.57 9.02 -2.15
CA CYS A 156 -24.90 9.14 -0.71
C CYS A 156 -25.29 7.82 -0.05
N GLN A 157 -25.40 6.72 -0.80
CA GLN A 157 -25.83 5.40 -0.34
C GLN A 157 -27.24 5.33 0.28
N ARG A 158 -28.01 6.44 0.30
CA ARG A 158 -29.41 6.42 0.73
C ARG A 158 -30.22 5.45 -0.12
N MET A 159 -31.13 4.77 0.55
CA MET A 159 -32.05 3.82 -0.06
C MET A 159 -33.50 4.26 0.21
N ALA A 160 -34.39 3.99 -0.73
CA ALA A 160 -35.82 4.28 -0.59
C ALA A 160 -36.67 3.19 -1.24
N HIS A 161 -37.82 2.87 -0.65
CA HIS A 161 -38.84 2.08 -1.34
C HIS A 161 -39.27 2.78 -2.64
N ASP A 162 -39.76 2.01 -3.62
CA ASP A 162 -40.30 2.59 -4.86
C ASP A 162 -41.46 3.58 -4.57
N LYS A 163 -42.28 3.31 -3.55
CA LYS A 163 -43.36 4.22 -3.11
C LYS A 163 -42.85 5.51 -2.45
N CYS A 164 -41.73 5.44 -1.71
CA CYS A 164 -41.13 6.57 -1.00
C CYS A 164 -40.17 7.37 -1.89
N PHE A 165 -39.83 6.87 -3.08
CA PHE A 165 -38.83 7.46 -3.95
C PHE A 165 -39.15 8.91 -4.37
N SER A 166 -40.43 9.23 -4.53
CA SER A 166 -40.87 10.58 -4.92
C SER A 166 -40.41 11.66 -3.93
N GLU A 167 -40.30 11.32 -2.63
CA GLU A 167 -39.92 12.25 -1.56
C GLU A 167 -38.42 12.60 -1.58
N VAL A 168 -37.57 11.68 -2.06
CA VAL A 168 -36.11 11.88 -2.08
C VAL A 168 -35.56 12.23 -3.47
N SER A 169 -36.28 11.85 -4.53
CA SER A 169 -35.79 11.97 -5.92
C SER A 169 -35.54 13.41 -6.39
N SER A 170 -36.26 14.38 -5.82
CA SER A 170 -36.17 15.81 -6.15
C SER A 170 -35.10 16.56 -5.36
N THR A 171 -34.55 15.96 -4.31
CA THR A 171 -33.52 16.57 -3.47
C THR A 171 -32.14 16.56 -4.13
N LEU A 172 -31.22 17.39 -3.62
CA LEU A 172 -29.81 17.34 -4.02
C LEU A 172 -29.05 16.30 -3.20
N CYS A 173 -28.03 15.70 -3.82
CA CYS A 173 -27.13 14.78 -3.15
C CYS A 173 -26.13 15.55 -2.29
N ASP A 174 -26.10 15.20 -1.01
CA ASP A 174 -25.15 15.69 -0.01
C ASP A 174 -23.97 14.73 0.21
N PHE A 175 -23.84 13.70 -0.63
CA PHE A 175 -22.86 12.60 -0.52
C PHE A 175 -22.96 11.75 0.75
N GLY A 176 -24.04 11.93 1.55
CA GLY A 176 -24.34 11.07 2.69
C GLY A 176 -23.28 11.10 3.80
N PRO A 177 -23.18 10.03 4.61
CA PRO A 177 -22.34 10.02 5.81
C PRO A 177 -20.84 10.13 5.50
N PHE A 178 -20.41 9.68 4.31
CA PHE A 178 -18.99 9.67 3.91
C PHE A 178 -18.58 10.89 3.07
N LYS A 179 -19.39 11.96 3.04
CA LYS A 179 -19.12 13.19 2.25
C LYS A 179 -17.77 13.84 2.54
N GLU A 180 -17.24 13.68 3.75
CA GLU A 180 -15.95 14.23 4.16
C GLU A 180 -14.78 13.49 3.52
N MET A 181 -14.99 12.24 3.11
CA MET A 181 -13.97 11.36 2.52
C MET A 181 -13.99 11.35 0.99
N ILE A 182 -15.05 11.85 0.37
CA ILE A 182 -15.23 11.80 -1.08
C ILE A 182 -14.60 13.05 -1.71
N PHE A 183 -13.94 12.90 -2.86
CA PHE A 183 -13.66 13.99 -3.80
C PHE A 183 -14.88 14.17 -4.71
N PRO A 184 -15.74 15.18 -4.51
CA PRO A 184 -16.91 15.36 -5.36
C PRO A 184 -16.49 15.61 -6.81
N PRO A 185 -17.24 15.14 -7.83
CA PRO A 185 -16.87 15.33 -9.23
C PRO A 185 -16.65 16.79 -9.64
N LYS A 186 -17.39 17.72 -8.99
CA LYS A 186 -17.25 19.18 -9.20
C LYS A 186 -15.93 19.76 -8.69
N CYS A 187 -15.25 19.05 -7.79
CA CYS A 187 -13.98 19.47 -7.20
C CYS A 187 -12.79 19.11 -8.10
N ILE A 188 -12.96 18.22 -9.09
CA ILE A 188 -11.87 17.69 -9.91
C ILE A 188 -11.71 18.54 -11.18
N LEU A 189 -10.63 19.30 -11.27
CA LEU A 189 -10.26 20.04 -12.47
C LEU A 189 -9.33 19.20 -13.34
N ALA A 190 -9.72 19.04 -14.60
CA ALA A 190 -8.89 18.30 -15.54
C ALA A 190 -8.97 18.87 -16.94
N SER A 191 -7.81 19.12 -17.52
CA SER A 191 -7.67 19.73 -18.84
C SER A 191 -6.57 19.07 -19.64
N ARG A 192 -6.58 19.30 -20.96
CA ARG A 192 -5.39 19.05 -21.79
C ARG A 192 -4.46 20.25 -21.64
N SER A 193 -3.17 20.01 -21.57
CA SER A 193 -2.15 21.08 -21.52
C SER A 193 -1.25 20.93 -22.73
N LYS A 194 -0.40 21.94 -22.98
CA LYS A 194 0.66 21.82 -24.01
C LYS A 194 1.67 20.72 -23.68
N VAL A 195 1.72 20.30 -22.41
CA VAL A 195 2.74 19.42 -21.85
C VAL A 195 2.30 17.95 -21.89
N ALA A 196 1.00 17.68 -21.75
CA ALA A 196 0.45 16.32 -21.80
C ALA A 196 -0.65 16.17 -22.87
N PRO A 197 -0.53 15.20 -23.81
CA PRO A 197 -1.47 15.04 -24.92
C PRO A 197 -2.84 14.48 -24.50
N LYS A 198 -2.92 13.88 -23.31
CA LYS A 198 -4.15 13.37 -22.71
C LYS A 198 -4.63 14.30 -21.59
N VAL A 199 -5.92 14.21 -21.29
CA VAL A 199 -6.48 14.91 -20.13
C VAL A 199 -5.81 14.41 -18.85
N HIS A 200 -5.43 15.34 -18.00
CA HIS A 200 -4.85 15.07 -16.70
C HIS A 200 -5.43 15.99 -15.63
N LEU A 201 -5.25 15.58 -14.38
CA LEU A 201 -5.59 16.38 -13.21
C LEU A 201 -4.73 17.65 -13.22
N THR A 202 -5.38 18.81 -13.13
CA THR A 202 -4.69 20.11 -13.06
C THR A 202 -4.92 20.82 -11.74
N GLY A 203 -5.90 20.38 -10.95
CA GLY A 203 -6.10 20.86 -9.59
C GLY A 203 -7.34 20.28 -8.95
N ILE A 204 -7.47 20.49 -7.64
CA ILE A 204 -8.63 20.10 -6.85
C ILE A 204 -9.16 21.36 -6.14
N ILE A 205 -10.42 21.68 -6.34
CA ILE A 205 -11.10 22.78 -5.65
C ILE A 205 -11.79 22.22 -4.40
N PRO A 206 -11.57 22.75 -3.19
CA PRO A 206 -12.29 22.29 -2.01
C PRO A 206 -13.82 22.49 -2.12
N PRO A 207 -14.64 21.57 -1.60
CA PRO A 207 -16.09 21.70 -1.59
C PRO A 207 -16.56 22.75 -0.56
N GLU A 208 -17.86 23.01 -0.52
CA GLU A 208 -18.47 23.98 0.40
C GLU A 208 -18.21 23.62 1.87
N TRP A 209 -18.11 22.32 2.19
CA TRP A 209 -17.83 21.80 3.54
C TRP A 209 -16.32 21.62 3.83
N LYS A 210 -15.45 22.42 3.19
CA LYS A 210 -13.98 22.31 3.32
C LYS A 210 -13.42 22.29 4.75
N ALA A 211 -14.12 22.84 5.74
CA ALA A 211 -13.65 22.87 7.13
C ALA A 211 -13.48 21.45 7.72
N HIS A 212 -14.45 20.58 7.45
CA HIS A 212 -14.47 19.19 7.92
C HIS A 212 -14.06 18.19 6.83
N TRP A 213 -13.83 18.66 5.61
CA TRP A 213 -13.40 17.81 4.51
C TRP A 213 -12.01 17.20 4.78
N ARG A 214 -11.95 15.86 4.80
CA ARG A 214 -10.74 15.05 5.01
C ARG A 214 -10.78 13.92 3.98
N PRO A 215 -10.52 14.24 2.70
CA PRO A 215 -10.75 13.30 1.62
C PRO A 215 -9.83 12.07 1.78
N LEU A 216 -10.39 10.90 1.48
CA LEU A 216 -9.72 9.61 1.59
C LEU A 216 -9.23 9.13 0.23
N ILE A 217 -7.93 8.92 0.12
CA ILE A 217 -7.29 8.28 -1.04
C ILE A 217 -7.08 6.80 -0.68
N VAL A 218 -7.57 5.89 -1.51
CA VAL A 218 -7.40 4.44 -1.28
C VAL A 218 -6.32 3.93 -2.21
N VAL A 219 -5.38 3.16 -1.67
CA VAL A 219 -4.25 2.58 -2.39
C VAL A 219 -4.21 1.09 -2.09
N ALA A 220 -4.45 0.24 -3.09
CA ALA A 220 -4.50 -1.21 -2.93
C ALA A 220 -3.42 -1.92 -3.75
N ASN A 221 -2.66 -2.81 -3.12
CA ASN A 221 -1.63 -3.60 -3.80
C ASN A 221 -2.10 -5.04 -4.07
N SER A 222 -2.58 -5.29 -5.29
CA SER A 222 -3.09 -6.60 -5.74
C SER A 222 -2.03 -7.68 -5.92
N LYS A 223 -0.73 -7.32 -5.89
CA LYS A 223 0.37 -8.31 -5.98
C LYS A 223 0.77 -8.92 -4.64
N SER A 224 0.26 -8.40 -3.52
CA SER A 224 0.75 -8.71 -2.16
C SER A 224 0.45 -10.14 -1.68
N GLY A 225 -0.34 -10.92 -2.42
CA GLY A 225 -0.57 -12.35 -2.14
C GLY A 225 -1.93 -12.69 -1.53
N SER A 226 -2.95 -11.84 -1.70
CA SER A 226 -4.35 -12.21 -1.45
C SER A 226 -5.24 -11.77 -2.62
N SER A 227 -6.17 -12.63 -3.02
CA SER A 227 -7.16 -12.42 -4.08
C SER A 227 -8.20 -11.33 -3.77
N GLY A 228 -8.10 -10.67 -2.62
CA GLY A 228 -9.09 -9.70 -2.12
C GLY A 228 -8.87 -8.26 -2.55
N ALA A 229 -7.70 -7.89 -3.10
CA ALA A 229 -7.43 -6.47 -3.41
C ALA A 229 -8.38 -5.92 -4.49
N ASP A 230 -8.72 -6.75 -5.48
CA ASP A 230 -9.67 -6.42 -6.53
C ASP A 230 -11.08 -6.18 -5.95
N GLN A 231 -11.46 -6.96 -4.94
CA GLN A 231 -12.72 -6.77 -4.21
C GLN A 231 -12.69 -5.46 -3.42
N VAL A 232 -11.61 -5.17 -2.69
CA VAL A 232 -11.46 -3.91 -1.93
C VAL A 232 -11.61 -2.71 -2.85
N VAL A 233 -10.92 -2.72 -3.98
CA VAL A 233 -10.98 -1.64 -4.96
C VAL A 233 -12.38 -1.49 -5.53
N ALA A 234 -13.00 -2.59 -5.95
CA ALA A 234 -14.31 -2.55 -6.57
C ALA A 234 -15.39 -2.05 -5.60
N LEU A 235 -15.37 -2.54 -4.36
CA LEU A 235 -16.34 -2.12 -3.33
C LEU A 235 -16.10 -0.67 -2.86
N MET A 236 -14.85 -0.24 -2.72
CA MET A 236 -14.52 1.15 -2.38
C MET A 236 -14.92 2.14 -3.49
N ARG A 237 -14.72 1.80 -4.78
CA ARG A 237 -15.20 2.62 -5.92
C ARG A 237 -16.72 2.73 -5.95
N GLY A 238 -17.43 1.75 -5.40
CA GLY A 238 -18.89 1.73 -5.28
C GLY A 238 -19.41 2.82 -4.33
N ILE A 239 -18.63 3.21 -3.32
CA ILE A 239 -18.99 4.24 -2.33
C ILE A 239 -18.30 5.57 -2.66
N LEU A 240 -16.99 5.54 -2.87
CA LEU A 240 -16.14 6.71 -3.05
C LEU A 240 -16.15 7.21 -4.50
N HIS A 241 -15.39 8.28 -4.77
CA HIS A 241 -15.12 8.71 -6.14
C HIS A 241 -14.20 7.70 -6.84
N PRO A 242 -14.52 7.17 -8.03
CA PRO A 242 -13.70 6.11 -8.63
C PRO A 242 -12.23 6.47 -8.85
N LEU A 243 -11.95 7.74 -9.16
CA LEU A 243 -10.58 8.25 -9.36
C LEU A 243 -9.76 8.40 -8.06
N GLN A 244 -10.36 8.31 -6.88
CA GLN A 244 -9.62 8.39 -5.60
C GLN A 244 -9.18 7.01 -5.08
N VAL A 245 -9.48 5.94 -5.83
CA VAL A 245 -9.18 4.54 -5.48
C VAL A 245 -8.21 3.97 -6.51
N PHE A 246 -6.97 3.75 -6.07
CA PHE A 246 -5.83 3.37 -6.90
C PHE A 246 -5.45 1.90 -6.68
N GLU A 247 -5.15 1.23 -7.78
CA GLU A 247 -4.48 -0.06 -7.79
C GLU A 247 -2.97 0.18 -8.00
N LEU A 248 -2.14 -0.29 -7.08
CA LEU A 248 -0.68 -0.17 -7.19
C LEU A 248 -0.16 -1.08 -8.31
N GLY A 249 0.14 -0.46 -9.45
CA GLY A 249 0.84 -1.07 -10.57
C GLY A 249 2.36 -0.87 -10.50
N GLN A 250 3.02 -0.95 -11.67
CA GLN A 250 4.48 -0.73 -11.78
C GLN A 250 4.94 0.70 -11.43
N HIS A 251 4.02 1.69 -11.40
CA HIS A 251 4.36 3.11 -11.17
C HIS A 251 4.27 3.55 -9.70
N GLY A 252 3.81 2.65 -8.81
CA GLY A 252 3.77 2.89 -7.37
C GLY A 252 2.76 3.94 -6.92
N PRO A 253 2.88 4.42 -5.67
CA PRO A 253 1.88 5.30 -5.06
C PRO A 253 1.95 6.76 -5.52
N HIS A 254 2.88 7.13 -6.41
CA HIS A 254 3.08 8.51 -6.86
C HIS A 254 1.80 9.16 -7.41
N GLU A 255 1.05 8.46 -8.27
CA GLU A 255 -0.19 8.98 -8.83
C GLU A 255 -1.24 9.25 -7.75
N ALA A 256 -1.34 8.37 -6.75
CA ALA A 256 -2.25 8.55 -5.62
C ALA A 256 -1.82 9.76 -4.76
N LEU A 257 -0.53 9.95 -4.53
CA LEU A 257 0.00 11.04 -3.71
C LEU A 257 -0.05 12.41 -4.42
N GLN A 258 -0.02 12.45 -5.75
CA GLN A 258 -0.29 13.68 -6.51
C GLN A 258 -1.68 14.25 -6.20
N TRP A 259 -2.69 13.42 -5.93
CA TRP A 259 -4.00 13.91 -5.47
C TRP A 259 -3.92 14.62 -4.14
N ALA A 260 -3.12 14.12 -3.20
CA ALA A 260 -2.91 14.78 -1.91
C ALA A 260 -2.24 16.16 -2.08
N ILE A 261 -1.23 16.24 -2.97
CA ILE A 261 -0.56 17.51 -3.31
C ILE A 261 -1.56 18.50 -3.92
N HIS A 262 -2.38 18.07 -4.89
CA HIS A 262 -3.36 18.93 -5.54
C HIS A 262 -4.53 19.34 -4.62
N ALA A 263 -4.80 18.59 -3.55
CA ALA A 263 -5.83 18.90 -2.56
C ALA A 263 -5.38 19.91 -1.49
N ALA A 264 -4.08 20.24 -1.45
CA ALA A 264 -3.53 21.23 -0.53
C ALA A 264 -4.29 22.57 -0.63
N PRO A 265 -4.57 23.26 0.49
CA PRO A 265 -4.06 23.00 1.85
C PRO A 265 -4.90 22.01 2.67
N THR A 266 -5.82 21.26 2.06
CA THR A 266 -6.63 20.26 2.78
C THR A 266 -5.77 19.05 3.12
N ARG A 267 -5.79 18.61 4.38
CA ARG A 267 -5.15 17.36 4.79
C ARG A 267 -5.96 16.16 4.28
N CYS A 268 -5.30 15.28 3.52
CA CYS A 268 -5.89 14.02 3.07
C CYS A 268 -5.64 12.89 4.07
N ARG A 269 -6.51 11.88 4.02
CA ARG A 269 -6.28 10.55 4.61
C ARG A 269 -5.91 9.57 3.50
N ILE A 270 -5.11 8.57 3.84
CA ILE A 270 -4.71 7.51 2.89
C ILE A 270 -5.02 6.16 3.52
N LEU A 271 -5.81 5.34 2.84
CA LEU A 271 -5.99 3.93 3.20
C LEU A 271 -5.05 3.09 2.35
N VAL A 272 -4.12 2.38 3.00
CA VAL A 272 -3.22 1.43 2.34
C VAL A 272 -3.72 0.01 2.56
N ALA A 273 -4.24 -0.61 1.50
CA ALA A 273 -4.63 -2.01 1.47
C ALA A 273 -3.45 -2.87 0.99
N GLY A 274 -2.73 -3.45 1.95
CA GLY A 274 -1.45 -4.12 1.70
C GLY A 274 -0.82 -4.72 2.97
N GLY A 275 0.38 -5.28 2.84
CA GLY A 275 1.22 -5.68 3.98
C GLY A 275 2.19 -4.58 4.40
N ASP A 276 3.01 -4.84 5.43
CA ASP A 276 3.95 -3.86 6.01
C ASP A 276 4.87 -3.21 4.95
N GLY A 277 5.43 -3.98 4.02
CA GLY A 277 6.26 -3.44 2.93
C GLY A 277 5.51 -2.48 1.99
N THR A 278 4.20 -2.69 1.76
CA THR A 278 3.38 -1.75 0.97
C THR A 278 3.14 -0.46 1.75
N VAL A 279 2.88 -0.56 3.06
CA VAL A 279 2.74 0.62 3.93
C VAL A 279 4.04 1.42 3.96
N GLY A 280 5.19 0.76 4.18
CA GLY A 280 6.51 1.38 4.14
C GLY A 280 6.80 2.06 2.80
N TRP A 281 6.40 1.46 1.68
CA TRP A 281 6.52 2.08 0.35
C TRP A 281 5.74 3.40 0.27
N VAL A 282 4.47 3.40 0.68
CA VAL A 282 3.64 4.61 0.68
C VAL A 282 4.24 5.68 1.60
N LEU A 283 4.66 5.33 2.81
CA LEU A 283 5.27 6.27 3.76
C LEU A 283 6.58 6.88 3.22
N ASN A 284 7.39 6.07 2.55
CA ASN A 284 8.62 6.55 1.91
C ASN A 284 8.32 7.48 0.74
N THR A 285 7.30 7.17 -0.07
CA THR A 285 6.92 8.05 -1.19
C THR A 285 6.31 9.36 -0.70
N ILE A 286 5.53 9.37 0.39
CA ILE A 286 5.05 10.61 1.04
C ILE A 286 6.24 11.51 1.40
N LEU A 287 7.28 10.93 2.02
CA LEU A 287 8.48 11.65 2.39
C LEU A 287 9.27 12.16 1.17
N GLN A 288 9.47 11.30 0.16
CA GLN A 288 10.23 11.63 -1.05
C GLN A 288 9.56 12.76 -1.85
N MET A 289 8.23 12.71 -1.99
CA MET A 289 7.43 13.73 -2.67
C MET A 289 7.19 14.97 -1.81
N LYS A 290 7.58 14.96 -0.53
CA LYS A 290 7.38 16.07 0.43
C LYS A 290 5.92 16.54 0.46
N VAL A 291 4.99 15.59 0.55
CA VAL A 291 3.55 15.87 0.50
C VAL A 291 3.14 16.68 1.73
N GLU A 292 2.58 17.86 1.51
CA GLU A 292 2.06 18.75 2.55
C GLU A 292 0.62 19.19 2.26
N PRO A 293 -0.28 19.26 3.26
CA PRO A 293 -0.07 18.83 4.64
C PRO A 293 0.18 17.32 4.75
N HIS A 294 1.00 16.92 5.72
CA HIS A 294 1.28 15.50 6.01
C HIS A 294 -0.02 14.66 6.08
N PRO A 295 -0.18 13.65 5.20
CA PRO A 295 -1.35 12.80 5.18
C PRO A 295 -1.42 11.87 6.40
N GLU A 296 -2.63 11.50 6.81
CA GLU A 296 -2.86 10.51 7.88
C GLU A 296 -3.10 9.13 7.26
N VAL A 297 -2.30 8.12 7.64
CA VAL A 297 -2.32 6.81 6.97
C VAL A 297 -3.02 5.74 7.80
N ALA A 298 -4.09 5.14 7.26
CA ALA A 298 -4.75 3.93 7.76
C ALA A 298 -4.29 2.69 6.99
N ILE A 299 -4.42 1.50 7.59
CA ILE A 299 -3.92 0.24 7.03
C ILE A 299 -5.04 -0.79 6.96
N LEU A 300 -5.37 -1.29 5.77
CA LEU A 300 -6.13 -2.53 5.61
C LEU A 300 -5.15 -3.70 5.47
N PRO A 301 -5.01 -4.57 6.49
CA PRO A 301 -4.01 -5.62 6.51
C PRO A 301 -4.31 -6.70 5.46
N MET A 302 -3.52 -6.75 4.38
CA MET A 302 -3.66 -7.76 3.32
C MET A 302 -2.45 -8.70 3.19
N GLY A 303 -1.43 -8.49 4.02
CA GLY A 303 -0.22 -9.33 4.10
C GLY A 303 -0.34 -10.48 5.11
N THR A 304 0.78 -11.16 5.37
CA THR A 304 0.86 -12.29 6.32
C THR A 304 1.27 -11.87 7.73
N GLY A 305 2.20 -10.91 7.87
CA GLY A 305 2.71 -10.42 9.16
C GLY A 305 1.80 -9.35 9.77
N ASN A 306 1.67 -8.22 9.06
CA ASN A 306 0.83 -7.07 9.38
C ASN A 306 1.11 -6.53 10.80
N ASP A 307 2.38 -6.52 11.19
CA ASP A 307 2.79 -6.15 12.55
C ASP A 307 2.41 -4.70 12.88
N LEU A 308 2.57 -3.77 11.92
CA LEU A 308 2.17 -2.38 12.12
C LEU A 308 0.64 -2.22 12.26
N SER A 309 -0.11 -2.98 11.48
CA SER A 309 -1.58 -3.00 11.54
C SER A 309 -2.09 -3.49 12.91
N ARG A 310 -1.43 -4.51 13.50
CA ARG A 310 -1.78 -5.01 14.84
C ARG A 310 -1.59 -3.93 15.90
N VAL A 311 -0.46 -3.23 15.86
CA VAL A 311 -0.12 -2.18 16.82
C VAL A 311 -1.06 -0.98 16.70
N LEU A 312 -1.48 -0.64 15.47
CA LEU A 312 -2.43 0.44 15.19
C LEU A 312 -3.91 0.02 15.33
N GLY A 313 -4.20 -1.22 15.73
CA GLY A 313 -5.57 -1.68 16.00
C GLY A 313 -6.41 -2.03 14.76
N TRP A 314 -5.82 -2.08 13.58
CA TRP A 314 -6.50 -2.44 12.32
C TRP A 314 -6.64 -3.95 12.12
N GLY A 315 -5.96 -4.75 12.95
CA GLY A 315 -6.09 -6.19 13.00
C GLY A 315 -4.90 -6.93 12.41
N ALA A 316 -4.90 -8.25 12.63
CA ALA A 316 -3.84 -9.15 12.21
C ALA A 316 -3.94 -9.56 10.74
N GLU A 317 -5.14 -9.57 10.20
CA GLU A 317 -5.48 -10.16 8.91
C GLU A 317 -6.61 -9.39 8.26
N SER A 318 -6.73 -9.53 6.93
CA SER A 318 -7.89 -9.06 6.19
C SER A 318 -9.14 -9.72 6.75
N PRO A 319 -10.26 -8.98 6.90
CA PRO A 319 -11.53 -9.59 7.26
C PRO A 319 -11.92 -10.66 6.22
N ASP A 320 -12.64 -11.69 6.67
CA ASP A 320 -13.15 -12.77 5.82
C ASP A 320 -14.14 -12.23 4.78
N GLU A 321 -15.00 -11.31 5.20
CA GLU A 321 -15.86 -10.51 4.34
C GLU A 321 -15.51 -9.03 4.50
N PHE A 322 -15.11 -8.39 3.41
CA PHE A 322 -14.76 -6.97 3.42
C PHE A 322 -16.00 -6.09 3.23
N ASP A 323 -16.42 -5.41 4.31
CA ASP A 323 -17.44 -4.37 4.25
C ASP A 323 -16.79 -2.97 4.18
N PRO A 324 -16.91 -2.25 3.04
CA PRO A 324 -16.37 -0.90 2.92
C PRO A 324 -17.08 0.13 3.82
N ILE A 325 -18.35 -0.05 4.19
CA ILE A 325 -19.09 0.92 5.04
C ILE A 325 -18.55 0.90 6.47
N ASP A 326 -18.45 -0.30 7.06
CA ASP A 326 -17.82 -0.50 8.37
C ASP A 326 -16.40 0.06 8.39
N TYR A 327 -15.60 -0.23 7.35
CA TYR A 327 -14.21 0.21 7.29
C TYR A 327 -14.07 1.74 7.18
N LEU A 328 -14.89 2.40 6.36
CA LEU A 328 -14.93 3.86 6.27
C LEU A 328 -15.38 4.48 7.60
N THR A 329 -16.32 3.86 8.31
CA THR A 329 -16.77 4.32 9.63
C THR A 329 -15.66 4.24 10.68
N ARG A 330 -14.86 3.17 10.66
CA ARG A 330 -13.66 3.04 11.51
C ARG A 330 -12.60 4.09 11.18
N ILE A 331 -12.37 4.37 9.89
CA ILE A 331 -11.46 5.46 9.48
C ILE A 331 -11.97 6.83 9.94
N ALA A 332 -13.29 7.07 9.89
CA ALA A 332 -13.88 8.34 10.32
C ALA A 332 -13.59 8.62 11.80
N SER A 333 -13.70 7.59 12.63
CA SER A 333 -13.55 7.64 14.09
C SER A 333 -12.13 7.33 14.60
N ALA A 334 -11.18 7.02 13.72
CA ALA A 334 -9.81 6.72 14.09
C ALA A 334 -9.06 7.93 14.67
N GLU A 335 -8.14 7.65 15.58
CA GLU A 335 -7.27 8.64 16.21
C GLU A 335 -5.99 8.87 15.41
N THR A 336 -5.58 10.12 15.26
CA THR A 336 -4.30 10.46 14.65
C THR A 336 -3.17 10.24 15.66
N VAL A 337 -2.20 9.41 15.29
CA VAL A 337 -1.00 9.11 16.10
C VAL A 337 0.27 9.34 15.28
N GLN A 338 1.40 9.56 15.96
CA GLN A 338 2.71 9.60 15.30
C GLN A 338 3.36 8.22 15.33
N LEU A 339 4.19 7.95 14.32
CA LEU A 339 5.03 6.77 14.20
C LEU A 339 6.45 7.24 13.88
N ASP A 340 7.42 6.84 14.68
CA ASP A 340 8.82 7.17 14.43
C ASP A 340 9.32 6.50 13.15
N ARG A 341 10.10 7.28 12.40
CA ARG A 341 10.81 6.87 11.20
C ARG A 341 12.29 6.86 11.51
N TRP A 342 12.92 5.71 11.32
CA TRP A 342 14.33 5.51 11.58
C TRP A 342 15.12 5.44 10.27
N LEU A 343 16.23 6.16 10.17
CA LEU A 343 17.16 6.05 9.05
C LEU A 343 18.24 5.03 9.40
N ALA A 344 18.32 3.95 8.63
CA ALA A 344 19.41 2.99 8.67
C ALA A 344 20.43 3.33 7.57
N ALA A 345 21.64 3.70 7.97
CA ALA A 345 22.77 4.01 7.11
C ALA A 345 23.81 2.89 7.18
N ILE A 346 23.98 2.15 6.08
CA ILE A 346 24.98 1.09 5.95
C ILE A 346 26.20 1.65 5.25
N THR A 347 27.36 1.61 5.90
CA THR A 347 28.66 2.00 5.34
C THR A 347 29.55 0.77 5.19
N THR A 348 29.98 0.46 3.97
CA THR A 348 30.83 -0.71 3.71
C THR A 348 32.32 -0.39 3.84
N HIS A 349 33.07 -1.24 4.54
CA HIS A 349 34.52 -1.13 4.64
C HIS A 349 35.20 -1.86 3.48
N SER A 350 35.00 -1.38 2.26
CA SER A 350 35.67 -1.92 1.07
C SER A 350 37.02 -1.23 0.88
N SER A 351 38.10 -2.01 0.77
CA SER A 351 39.43 -1.54 0.35
C SER A 351 39.44 -0.94 -1.07
N LEU A 352 38.42 -1.23 -1.88
CA LEU A 352 38.19 -0.67 -3.22
C LEU A 352 37.52 0.71 -3.20
N ALA A 353 36.88 1.13 -2.09
CA ALA A 353 36.34 2.49 -1.96
C ALA A 353 37.45 3.57 -2.04
N ARG A 354 38.72 3.18 -1.82
CA ARG A 354 39.89 4.05 -2.00
C ARG A 354 40.14 4.45 -3.46
N PHE A 355 39.69 3.64 -4.43
CA PHE A 355 40.00 3.85 -5.85
C PHE A 355 39.00 4.74 -6.61
N HIS A 356 38.07 5.41 -5.92
CA HIS A 356 37.14 6.42 -6.50
C HIS A 356 36.50 5.98 -7.83
N VAL A 357 36.05 4.72 -7.93
CA VAL A 357 35.33 4.25 -9.12
C VAL A 357 33.92 4.86 -9.12
N PRO A 358 33.54 5.66 -10.14
CA PRO A 358 32.21 6.26 -10.21
C PRO A 358 31.13 5.16 -10.29
N GLY A 359 30.17 5.17 -9.37
CA GLY A 359 29.09 4.18 -9.27
C GLY A 359 29.20 3.19 -8.09
N PHE A 360 30.36 3.13 -7.43
CA PHE A 360 30.55 2.38 -6.17
C PHE A 360 30.39 3.33 -4.97
N ASN A 361 29.20 3.88 -4.76
CA ASN A 361 28.91 4.59 -3.50
C ASN A 361 28.86 3.59 -2.36
N ALA A 362 29.78 3.74 -1.39
CA ALA A 362 30.01 2.83 -0.28
C ALA A 362 28.91 2.85 0.82
N ALA A 363 27.89 3.71 0.67
CA ALA A 363 26.84 3.92 1.66
C ALA A 363 25.43 3.67 1.08
N ARG A 364 24.64 2.81 1.73
CA ARG A 364 23.23 2.52 1.41
C ARG A 364 22.35 3.05 2.55
N HIS A 365 21.29 3.77 2.20
CA HIS A 365 20.33 4.33 3.16
C HIS A 365 18.93 3.80 2.90
N PHE A 366 18.19 3.47 3.97
CA PHE A 366 16.77 3.13 3.90
C PHE A 366 16.09 3.49 5.22
N TYR A 367 14.76 3.57 5.18
CA TYR A 367 13.94 3.87 6.36
C TYR A 367 13.37 2.59 6.95
N VAL A 368 13.26 2.56 8.28
CA VAL A 368 12.68 1.48 9.07
C VAL A 368 11.54 2.05 9.92
N TYR A 369 10.40 1.36 9.91
CA TYR A 369 9.19 1.76 10.66
C TYR A 369 8.81 0.75 11.74
N ASN A 370 9.07 -0.55 11.53
CA ASN A 370 8.67 -1.61 12.46
C ASN A 370 9.89 -2.11 13.23
N TYR A 371 10.81 -2.76 12.53
CA TYR A 371 12.00 -3.37 13.14
C TYR A 371 13.05 -3.75 12.09
N LEU A 372 14.29 -3.86 12.56
CA LEU A 372 15.44 -4.38 11.82
C LEU A 372 16.06 -5.53 12.62
N SER A 373 16.46 -6.61 11.97
CA SER A 373 17.18 -7.70 12.65
C SER A 373 18.34 -8.24 11.84
N VAL A 374 19.34 -8.75 12.56
CA VAL A 374 20.52 -9.41 12.01
C VAL A 374 20.62 -10.80 12.61
N GLY A 375 20.90 -11.82 11.79
CA GLY A 375 21.12 -13.20 12.24
C GLY A 375 19.94 -14.13 11.94
N VAL A 376 19.71 -15.11 12.81
CA VAL A 376 18.78 -16.22 12.54
C VAL A 376 17.34 -15.78 12.22
N ASP A 377 16.85 -14.70 12.82
CA ASP A 377 15.52 -14.13 12.50
C ASP A 377 15.45 -13.75 11.01
N ALA A 378 16.39 -12.92 10.56
CA ALA A 378 16.51 -12.52 9.17
C ALA A 378 16.73 -13.69 8.22
N LEU A 379 17.43 -14.74 8.67
CA LEU A 379 17.64 -15.95 7.88
C LEU A 379 16.33 -16.71 7.65
N VAL A 380 15.48 -16.82 8.68
CA VAL A 380 14.16 -17.43 8.56
C VAL A 380 13.30 -16.62 7.58
N THR A 381 13.29 -15.29 7.70
CA THR A 381 12.61 -14.40 6.74
C THR A 381 13.14 -14.58 5.31
N LEU A 382 14.47 -14.68 5.13
CA LEU A 382 15.10 -14.87 3.82
C LEU A 382 14.72 -16.20 3.18
N ASN A 383 14.73 -17.29 3.96
CA ASN A 383 14.35 -18.62 3.48
C ASN A 383 12.87 -18.66 3.12
N PHE A 384 12.01 -18.01 3.91
CA PHE A 384 10.59 -17.86 3.59
C PHE A 384 10.38 -17.06 2.29
N HIS A 385 11.11 -15.96 2.10
CA HIS A 385 11.04 -15.15 0.89
C HIS A 385 11.42 -15.97 -0.36
N LYS A 386 12.55 -16.69 -0.30
CA LYS A 386 12.98 -17.60 -1.39
C LYS A 386 11.98 -18.71 -1.67
N ALA A 387 11.37 -19.28 -0.62
CA ALA A 387 10.34 -20.30 -0.78
C ALA A 387 9.10 -19.73 -1.49
N ARG A 388 8.69 -18.50 -1.16
CA ARG A 388 7.57 -17.78 -1.80
C ARG A 388 7.80 -17.49 -3.28
N GLU A 389 9.04 -17.28 -3.71
CA GLU A 389 9.39 -17.05 -5.11
C GLU A 389 9.52 -18.35 -5.94
N SER A 390 9.49 -19.51 -5.29
CA SER A 390 9.65 -20.79 -5.98
C SER A 390 8.39 -21.19 -6.77
N SER A 391 8.58 -21.85 -7.90
CA SER A 391 7.50 -22.36 -8.77
C SER A 391 6.64 -23.45 -8.12
N PHE A 392 6.97 -23.92 -6.91
CA PHE A 392 6.19 -24.92 -6.17
C PHE A 392 5.21 -24.27 -5.17
N TYR A 393 5.25 -22.94 -5.01
CA TYR A 393 4.48 -22.18 -4.03
C TYR A 393 3.06 -21.78 -4.49
N PHE A 394 2.65 -22.15 -5.71
CA PHE A 394 1.35 -21.78 -6.30
C PHE A 394 0.11 -22.24 -5.52
N TYR A 395 0.26 -23.09 -4.48
CA TYR A 395 -0.82 -23.58 -3.63
C TYR A 395 -0.75 -23.12 -2.15
N SER A 396 0.02 -22.08 -1.82
CA SER A 396 0.14 -21.65 -0.41
C SER A 396 -1.10 -20.89 0.08
N SER A 397 -1.63 -21.26 1.25
CA SER A 397 -2.61 -20.47 2.00
C SER A 397 -1.91 -19.64 3.08
N ARG A 398 -2.54 -18.56 3.59
CA ARG A 398 -2.00 -17.77 4.71
C ARG A 398 -1.68 -18.62 5.94
N PHE A 399 -2.50 -19.65 6.19
CA PHE A 399 -2.26 -20.64 7.25
C PHE A 399 -0.98 -21.45 7.00
N VAL A 400 -0.78 -21.94 5.77
CA VAL A 400 0.46 -22.63 5.37
C VAL A 400 1.67 -21.71 5.51
N ASN A 401 1.50 -20.41 5.27
CA ASN A 401 2.60 -19.44 5.40
C ASN A 401 3.02 -19.26 6.87
N LYS A 402 2.05 -19.12 7.77
CA LYS A 402 2.31 -19.07 9.23
C LYS A 402 2.90 -20.40 9.73
N LEU A 403 2.40 -21.54 9.24
CA LEU A 403 2.91 -22.85 9.59
C LEU A 403 4.33 -23.09 9.05
N LEU A 404 4.65 -22.61 7.85
CA LEU A 404 6.00 -22.66 7.30
C LEU A 404 6.98 -21.84 8.17
N TYR A 405 6.58 -20.64 8.61
CA TYR A 405 7.37 -19.86 9.58
C TYR A 405 7.67 -20.65 10.86
N LEU A 406 6.67 -21.35 11.40
CA LEU A 406 6.83 -22.22 12.57
C LEU A 406 7.74 -23.43 12.25
N CYS A 407 7.54 -24.09 11.10
CA CYS A 407 8.31 -25.26 10.67
C CYS A 407 9.79 -24.94 10.40
N PHE A 408 10.09 -23.77 9.83
CA PHE A 408 11.46 -23.27 9.69
C PHE A 408 12.08 -22.91 11.05
N GLY A 409 11.26 -22.57 12.05
CA GLY A 409 11.67 -22.42 13.45
C GLY A 409 11.98 -23.76 14.15
N THR A 410 11.27 -24.84 13.80
CA THR A 410 11.41 -26.17 14.44
C THR A 410 12.42 -27.10 13.78
N GLN A 411 12.66 -26.97 12.48
CA GLN A 411 13.79 -27.67 11.86
C GLN A 411 15.06 -27.03 12.43
N GLN A 412 15.96 -27.85 12.98
CA GLN A 412 17.37 -27.47 13.09
C GLN A 412 17.88 -27.27 11.66
N VAL A 413 17.53 -26.16 11.02
CA VAL A 413 18.28 -25.66 9.88
C VAL A 413 19.71 -25.64 10.42
N MET A 414 20.61 -26.40 9.80
CA MET A 414 22.01 -26.49 10.23
C MET A 414 22.68 -25.13 10.02
N GLN A 415 22.35 -24.17 10.88
CA GLN A 415 22.62 -22.73 10.74
C GLN A 415 24.02 -22.42 11.23
N GLN A 416 25.03 -23.06 10.65
CA GLN A 416 26.43 -22.72 10.91
C GLN A 416 26.71 -21.21 10.66
N ASP A 417 25.91 -20.58 9.78
CA ASP A 417 26.09 -19.18 9.37
C ASP A 417 25.75 -18.12 10.44
N CYS A 418 24.94 -18.45 11.45
CA CYS A 418 24.50 -17.50 12.49
C CYS A 418 25.01 -17.81 13.91
N VAL A 419 25.80 -18.87 14.06
CA VAL A 419 26.41 -19.26 15.35
C VAL A 419 27.51 -18.27 15.73
N GLU A 420 27.71 -18.05 17.04
CA GLU A 420 28.68 -17.11 17.62
C GLU A 420 28.51 -15.67 17.11
N LEU A 421 27.27 -15.15 17.15
CA LEU A 421 26.99 -13.79 16.68
C LEU A 421 27.82 -12.75 17.45
N GLU A 422 28.06 -12.98 18.74
CA GLU A 422 28.85 -12.11 19.63
C GLU A 422 30.31 -11.92 19.18
N LYS A 423 30.87 -12.86 18.42
CA LYS A 423 32.22 -12.73 17.83
C LYS A 423 32.21 -11.94 16.52
N ASN A 424 31.07 -11.92 15.83
CA ASN A 424 30.91 -11.46 14.46
C ASN A 424 30.16 -10.12 14.33
N LEU A 425 29.61 -9.64 15.44
CA LEU A 425 28.80 -8.43 15.53
C LEU A 425 29.22 -7.63 16.77
N GLU A 426 29.43 -6.34 16.61
CA GLU A 426 29.51 -5.41 17.76
C GLU A 426 28.26 -4.53 17.79
N LEU A 427 27.69 -4.37 18.98
CA LEU A 427 26.50 -3.56 19.21
C LEU A 427 26.86 -2.38 20.10
N TYR A 428 26.43 -1.19 19.69
CA TYR A 428 26.54 0.04 20.48
C TYR A 428 25.15 0.66 20.63
N LEU A 429 24.80 0.99 21.87
CA LEU A 429 23.56 1.68 22.24
C LEU A 429 23.95 3.04 22.80
N ASP A 430 23.52 4.12 22.14
CA ASP A 430 23.87 5.50 22.49
C ASP A 430 25.40 5.71 22.66
N GLY A 431 26.18 5.06 21.80
CA GLY A 431 27.64 5.11 21.79
C GLY A 431 28.33 4.17 22.81
N VAL A 432 27.57 3.53 23.70
CA VAL A 432 28.08 2.56 24.68
C VAL A 432 28.09 1.16 24.07
N ARG A 433 29.25 0.51 24.06
CA ARG A 433 29.38 -0.88 23.60
C ARG A 433 28.66 -1.82 24.55
N ILE A 434 27.81 -2.68 24.00
CA ILE A 434 27.11 -3.73 24.73
C ILE A 434 27.87 -5.05 24.60
N GLU A 435 28.13 -5.71 25.72
CA GLU A 435 28.64 -7.07 25.75
C GLU A 435 27.50 -8.04 25.41
N LEU A 436 27.59 -8.68 24.25
CA LEU A 436 26.57 -9.61 23.79
C LEU A 436 26.74 -10.97 24.47
N PRO A 437 25.67 -11.56 25.03
CA PRO A 437 25.67 -12.97 25.40
C PRO A 437 25.73 -13.85 24.15
N GLN A 438 25.78 -15.17 24.33
CA GLN A 438 25.70 -16.11 23.21
C GLN A 438 24.33 -16.00 22.54
N LEU A 439 24.30 -15.34 21.38
CA LEU A 439 23.10 -15.04 20.61
C LEU A 439 23.27 -15.54 19.17
N GLN A 440 22.14 -15.71 18.50
CA GLN A 440 22.10 -15.98 17.06
C GLN A 440 21.36 -14.88 16.29
N SER A 441 20.65 -13.96 16.98
CA SER A 441 20.10 -12.76 16.36
C SER A 441 20.04 -11.58 17.33
N VAL A 442 20.18 -10.38 16.77
CA VAL A 442 19.86 -9.09 17.41
C VAL A 442 18.67 -8.49 16.66
N VAL A 443 17.67 -8.03 17.39
CA VAL A 443 16.44 -7.41 16.88
C VAL A 443 16.33 -6.01 17.47
N VAL A 444 16.20 -5.01 16.60
CA VAL A 444 16.03 -3.59 16.92
C VAL A 444 14.60 -3.20 16.56
N LEU A 445 13.79 -2.80 17.53
CA LEU A 445 12.35 -2.62 17.42
C LEU A 445 11.95 -1.17 17.67
N ASN A 446 11.00 -0.70 16.85
CA ASN A 446 10.26 0.54 17.04
C ASN A 446 8.80 0.25 17.48
N ILE A 447 8.28 -0.94 17.17
CA ILE A 447 6.93 -1.36 17.52
C ILE A 447 6.95 -2.69 18.30
N ASP A 448 6.06 -2.85 19.28
CA ASP A 448 5.93 -4.09 20.06
C ASP A 448 5.07 -5.14 19.33
N SER A 449 5.49 -5.50 18.12
CA SER A 449 4.94 -6.58 17.31
C SER A 449 6.02 -7.04 16.35
N TRP A 450 6.51 -8.27 16.55
CA TRP A 450 7.58 -8.89 15.78
C TRP A 450 7.17 -10.29 15.32
N GLY A 451 7.59 -10.68 14.12
CA GLY A 451 7.42 -12.06 13.66
C GLY A 451 5.96 -12.52 13.64
N ALA A 452 5.05 -11.66 13.15
CA ALA A 452 3.60 -11.89 13.07
C ALA A 452 2.83 -11.80 14.41
N GLY A 453 3.20 -10.85 15.27
CA GLY A 453 2.43 -10.47 16.47
C GLY A 453 3.07 -10.79 17.81
N VAL A 454 4.32 -11.26 17.85
CA VAL A 454 5.03 -11.53 19.10
C VAL A 454 5.42 -10.21 19.75
N LYS A 455 5.06 -10.04 21.02
CA LYS A 455 5.25 -8.80 21.76
C LYS A 455 6.47 -8.89 22.68
N LEU A 456 7.65 -8.72 22.10
CA LEU A 456 8.93 -8.92 22.81
C LEU A 456 9.06 -7.98 24.03
N TRP A 457 8.57 -6.75 23.94
CA TRP A 457 8.61 -5.83 25.06
C TRP A 457 7.66 -6.26 26.17
N GLU A 458 6.37 -6.51 25.89
CA GLU A 458 5.42 -7.00 26.89
C GLU A 458 5.89 -8.29 27.59
N MET A 459 6.46 -9.25 26.86
CA MET A 459 6.98 -10.50 27.43
C MET A 459 8.18 -10.28 28.39
N SER A 460 8.92 -9.19 28.22
CA SER A 460 10.10 -8.85 29.01
C SER A 460 9.82 -8.07 30.30
N LYS A 461 8.58 -7.59 30.50
CA LYS A 461 8.20 -6.73 31.64
C LYS A 461 8.43 -7.33 33.04
N ASN A 462 8.58 -8.65 33.15
CA ASN A 462 8.79 -9.35 34.42
C ASN A 462 10.21 -9.97 34.53
N SER A 463 11.21 -9.42 33.84
CA SER A 463 12.60 -9.87 33.98
C SER A 463 13.29 -9.11 35.14
N PRO A 464 14.12 -9.79 35.96
CA PRO A 464 14.73 -9.23 37.17
C PRO A 464 15.78 -8.12 36.94
N THR A 465 16.06 -7.72 35.70
CA THR A 465 17.04 -6.68 35.31
C THR A 465 16.47 -5.25 35.33
N HIS A 466 15.52 -4.96 36.23
CA HIS A 466 14.53 -3.88 36.12
C HIS A 466 14.98 -2.46 36.53
N SER A 467 16.26 -2.17 36.72
CA SER A 467 16.63 -0.98 37.53
C SER A 467 17.07 0.30 36.81
N ILE A 468 17.14 0.40 35.46
CA ILE A 468 17.84 1.56 34.84
C ILE A 468 17.15 2.28 33.64
N MET A 469 15.99 1.87 33.09
CA MET A 469 15.48 2.50 31.85
C MET A 469 13.98 2.81 31.84
N LYS A 470 13.59 3.85 31.07
CA LYS A 470 12.23 4.38 30.88
C LYS A 470 11.23 3.23 30.62
N GLU A 471 10.27 3.04 31.52
CA GLU A 471 9.51 1.78 31.64
C GLU A 471 8.38 1.59 30.61
N ILE A 472 8.22 2.48 29.63
CA ILE A 472 7.09 2.45 28.70
C ILE A 472 7.59 2.49 27.26
N HIS A 473 7.36 1.41 26.50
CA HIS A 473 7.52 1.38 25.06
C HIS A 473 6.50 2.30 24.39
N SER A 474 6.94 3.06 23.39
CA SER A 474 6.10 3.90 22.54
C SER A 474 6.62 3.86 21.10
N ILE A 475 5.70 3.92 20.14
CA ILE A 475 6.06 3.95 18.71
C ILE A 475 6.48 5.34 18.21
N SER A 476 6.64 6.31 19.12
CA SER A 476 6.73 7.75 18.79
C SER A 476 7.55 8.57 19.81
N ASP A 477 8.38 7.92 20.62
CA ASP A 477 9.17 8.58 21.68
C ASP A 477 10.65 8.81 21.30
N GLY A 478 11.05 8.44 20.09
CA GLY A 478 12.40 8.53 19.58
C GLY A 478 13.36 7.54 20.24
N ILE A 479 12.86 6.39 20.70
CA ILE A 479 13.65 5.32 21.33
C ILE A 479 13.40 4.00 20.59
N LEU A 480 14.46 3.20 20.44
CA LEU A 480 14.40 1.82 19.93
C LEU A 480 14.63 0.83 21.06
N GLU A 481 13.88 -0.25 21.09
CA GLU A 481 14.11 -1.40 21.95
C GLU A 481 15.02 -2.42 21.27
N VAL A 482 16.01 -2.93 21.98
CA VAL A 482 16.97 -3.89 21.44
C VAL A 482 16.95 -5.20 22.22
N PHE A 483 16.72 -6.29 21.50
CA PHE A 483 16.60 -7.64 22.03
C PHE A 483 17.54 -8.62 21.33
N GLY A 484 17.89 -9.69 22.03
CA GLY A 484 18.64 -10.83 21.54
C GLY A 484 17.78 -12.09 21.50
N VAL A 485 18.06 -12.92 20.49
CA VAL A 485 17.46 -14.26 20.33
C VAL A 485 18.59 -15.29 20.26
N VAL A 486 18.48 -16.38 21.03
CA VAL A 486 19.54 -17.39 21.17
C VAL A 486 19.54 -18.47 20.07
N SER A 487 18.41 -18.73 19.42
CA SER A 487 18.30 -19.74 18.35
C SER A 487 16.98 -19.66 17.58
N SER A 488 16.86 -20.37 16.44
CA SER A 488 15.58 -20.57 15.75
C SER A 488 14.52 -21.25 16.63
N PHE A 489 14.94 -22.20 17.48
CA PHE A 489 14.05 -22.83 18.46
C PHE A 489 13.53 -21.82 19.48
N HIS A 490 14.38 -20.87 19.90
CA HIS A 490 13.97 -19.78 20.77
C HIS A 490 12.92 -18.87 20.10
N ILE A 491 13.04 -18.58 18.79
CA ILE A 491 12.00 -17.87 18.02
C ILE A 491 10.67 -18.61 18.12
N ALA A 492 10.67 -19.92 17.88
CA ALA A 492 9.45 -20.72 17.97
C ALA A 492 8.84 -20.70 19.38
N GLN A 493 9.67 -20.82 20.43
CA GLN A 493 9.21 -20.71 21.81
C GLN A 493 8.63 -19.32 22.13
N LEU A 494 9.20 -18.25 21.60
CA LEU A 494 8.67 -16.88 21.75
C LEU A 494 7.30 -16.74 21.07
N GLN A 495 7.13 -17.32 19.87
CA GLN A 495 5.86 -17.30 19.14
C GLN A 495 4.72 -18.00 19.88
N VAL A 496 5.02 -19.05 20.64
CA VAL A 496 4.03 -19.77 21.47
C VAL A 496 4.00 -19.31 22.93
N GLY A 497 4.77 -18.29 23.30
CA GLY A 497 4.80 -17.74 24.66
C GLY A 497 5.49 -18.61 25.71
N LEU A 498 6.32 -19.57 25.31
CA LEU A 498 7.05 -20.50 26.20
C LEU A 498 8.46 -20.02 26.59
N SER A 499 8.93 -18.89 26.06
CA SER A 499 10.21 -18.28 26.43
C SER A 499 10.09 -16.76 26.57
N LYS A 500 11.17 -16.10 27.03
CA LYS A 500 11.30 -14.64 27.10
C LYS A 500 12.51 -14.17 26.29
N PRO A 501 12.44 -13.00 25.63
CA PRO A 501 13.57 -12.49 24.88
C PRO A 501 14.71 -12.03 25.79
N VAL A 502 15.93 -12.03 25.26
CA VAL A 502 17.08 -11.46 25.97
C VAL A 502 17.04 -9.95 25.79
N ARG A 503 16.76 -9.18 26.85
CA ARG A 503 16.72 -7.70 26.75
C ARG A 503 18.14 -7.15 26.75
N LEU A 504 18.51 -6.43 25.69
CA LEU A 504 19.84 -5.82 25.53
C LEU A 504 19.85 -4.33 25.91
N GLY A 505 18.73 -3.62 25.72
CA GLY A 505 18.58 -2.24 26.18
C GLY A 505 17.55 -1.45 25.39
N GLN A 506 17.56 -0.14 25.61
CA GLN A 506 16.85 0.86 24.81
C GLN A 506 17.85 1.94 24.39
N ALA A 507 17.69 2.52 23.20
CA ALA A 507 18.61 3.55 22.72
C ALA A 507 17.94 4.54 21.77
N LYS A 508 18.46 5.77 21.72
CA LYS A 508 18.09 6.77 20.69
C LYS A 508 18.93 6.63 19.42
N SER A 509 20.09 6.00 19.53
CA SER A 509 20.96 5.65 18.40
C SER A 509 21.51 4.24 18.59
N VAL A 510 21.35 3.41 17.56
CA VAL A 510 21.87 2.04 17.54
C VAL A 510 22.92 1.94 16.45
N ARG A 511 24.11 1.45 16.78
CA ARG A 511 25.16 1.14 15.80
C ARG A 511 25.53 -0.32 15.85
N ILE A 512 25.53 -0.98 14.70
CA ILE A 512 25.83 -2.39 14.53
C ILE A 512 27.02 -2.52 13.58
N VAL A 513 28.13 -3.10 14.04
CA VAL A 513 29.31 -3.37 13.20
C VAL A 513 29.34 -4.86 12.86
N LEU A 514 29.17 -5.18 11.57
CA LEU A 514 29.22 -6.55 11.06
C LEU A 514 30.63 -6.89 10.56
N LYS A 515 31.22 -7.94 11.12
CA LYS A 515 32.58 -8.41 10.78
C LYS A 515 32.60 -9.46 9.67
N ARG A 516 31.47 -10.15 9.45
CA ARG A 516 31.28 -11.14 8.37
C ARG A 516 29.96 -10.88 7.65
N THR A 517 29.76 -11.56 6.52
CA THR A 517 28.47 -11.54 5.84
C THR A 517 27.42 -12.25 6.68
N LEU A 518 26.31 -11.57 7.00
CA LEU A 518 25.22 -12.09 7.81
C LEU A 518 23.86 -11.79 7.16
N PRO A 519 22.85 -12.64 7.37
CA PRO A 519 21.48 -12.34 6.98
C PRO A 519 20.97 -11.15 7.79
N MET A 520 20.29 -10.23 7.10
CA MET A 520 19.66 -9.04 7.68
C MET A 520 18.27 -8.84 7.06
N GLN A 521 17.34 -8.31 7.84
CA GLN A 521 16.03 -7.89 7.33
C GLN A 521 15.60 -6.58 7.97
N ALA A 522 14.79 -5.84 7.25
CA ALA A 522 14.14 -4.63 7.74
C ALA A 522 12.69 -4.60 7.27
N ASP A 523 11.76 -4.41 8.20
CA ASP A 523 10.31 -4.38 7.95
C ASP A 523 9.80 -5.58 7.11
N GLY A 524 10.44 -6.73 7.25
CA GLY A 524 10.09 -7.98 6.55
C GLY A 524 10.78 -8.20 5.20
N GLU A 525 11.63 -7.28 4.74
CA GLU A 525 12.43 -7.42 3.50
C GLU A 525 13.83 -7.97 3.84
N PRO A 526 14.19 -9.21 3.45
CA PRO A 526 15.45 -9.85 3.85
C PRO A 526 16.55 -9.83 2.77
N TRP A 527 17.82 -9.81 3.17
CA TRP A 527 18.98 -9.95 2.28
C TRP A 527 20.23 -10.46 3.01
N MET A 528 21.27 -10.84 2.26
CA MET A 528 22.60 -11.12 2.82
C MET A 528 23.43 -9.82 2.82
N GLN A 529 23.85 -9.38 4.01
CA GLN A 529 24.61 -8.15 4.19
C GLN A 529 26.09 -8.47 4.39
N SER A 530 26.96 -7.92 3.53
CA SER A 530 28.42 -8.00 3.67
C SER A 530 28.93 -7.16 4.87
N PRO A 531 30.19 -7.35 5.32
CA PRO A 531 30.78 -6.59 6.42
C PRO A 531 30.60 -5.08 6.25
N CYS A 532 30.06 -4.44 7.28
CA CYS A 532 29.66 -3.03 7.22
C CYS A 532 29.45 -2.45 8.63
N ASP A 533 29.35 -1.13 8.67
CA ASP A 533 28.90 -0.36 9.82
C ASP A 533 27.49 0.16 9.56
N ILE A 534 26.55 -0.18 10.41
CA ILE A 534 25.13 0.17 10.29
C ILE A 534 24.82 1.15 11.41
N ASN A 535 24.43 2.37 11.06
CA ASN A 535 23.98 3.37 12.01
C ASN A 535 22.49 3.63 11.85
N ILE A 536 21.72 3.45 12.93
CA ILE A 536 20.28 3.63 12.98
C ILE A 536 19.99 4.82 13.89
N GLN A 537 19.33 5.83 13.33
CA GLN A 537 19.03 7.09 14.01
C GLN A 537 17.62 7.58 13.67
N HIS A 538 17.02 8.32 14.60
CA HIS A 538 15.73 8.96 14.38
C HIS A 538 15.83 9.97 13.23
N TYR A 539 14.90 9.91 12.28
CA TYR A 539 14.86 10.79 11.11
C TYR A 539 13.65 11.73 11.12
N GLY A 540 12.59 11.36 11.83
CA GLY A 540 11.34 12.10 11.88
C GLY A 540 10.17 11.17 12.16
N GLN A 541 8.96 11.62 11.86
CA GLN A 541 7.75 10.85 12.11
C GLN A 541 6.87 10.75 10.86
N ALA A 542 6.05 9.70 10.83
CA ALA A 542 4.92 9.54 9.94
C ALA A 542 3.62 9.73 10.75
N THR A 543 2.60 10.30 10.14
CA THR A 543 1.29 10.44 10.77
C THR A 543 0.40 9.27 10.36
N MET A 544 -0.04 8.50 11.35
CA MET A 544 -0.84 7.29 11.17
C MET A 544 -2.23 7.46 11.79
N LEU A 545 -3.18 6.66 11.34
CA LEU A 545 -4.50 6.50 11.97
C LEU A 545 -4.49 5.22 12.80
N LYS A 546 -4.87 5.33 14.06
CA LYS A 546 -5.06 4.23 14.99
C LYS A 546 -6.54 3.94 15.14
N ASN A 547 -6.93 2.70 14.88
CA ASN A 547 -8.28 2.24 15.11
C ASN A 547 -8.47 1.94 16.61
N VAL A 548 -9.06 2.89 17.32
CA VAL A 548 -9.50 2.71 18.70
C VAL A 548 -10.83 1.96 18.66
N LYS A 549 -10.86 0.74 19.22
CA LYS A 549 -12.13 0.06 19.48
C LYS A 549 -12.87 0.88 20.54
N ASN A 550 -13.84 1.68 20.10
CA ASN A 550 -14.86 2.17 21.00
C ASN A 550 -15.65 0.93 21.45
N TYR A 551 -15.38 0.45 22.66
CA TYR A 551 -16.37 -0.34 23.37
C TYR A 551 -17.55 0.61 23.56
N VAL A 552 -18.53 0.56 22.65
CA VAL A 552 -19.84 1.09 22.95
C VAL A 552 -20.34 0.26 24.12
N LEU A 553 -20.43 0.90 25.29
CA LEU A 553 -20.90 0.32 26.54
C LEU A 553 -22.31 -0.25 26.39
#